data_AF-A0A2N6PF62-F1
#
_entry.id   AF-A0A2N6PF62-F1
#
_cell.length_a   1.000
_cell.length_b   1.000
_cell.length_c   1.000
_cell.angle_alpha   90.00
_cell.angle_beta   90.00
_cell.angle_gamma   90.00
#
_symmetry.space_group_name_H-M   'P 1'
#
loop_
_entity.id
_entity.type
_entity.pdbx_description
1 polymer ?
#
loop_
_entity_poly.entity_id
_entity_poly.type
_entity_poly.pdbx_seq_one_letter_code
_entity_poly.pdbx_strand_id
1 'polypeptide(L)'
;MHPKTARRLWKALMDNASGLIADAHALLERGSYGRARSLTVLAQEELGKALWIYETFEQAWSTGASEAQEVARLTSDGRRHAVKYMQAFVFGQELAAFWGDYEAYELPEDPSQEGWTAHFAKKKSEAEAAGKKANSEKMTGFYVDLEGEGGAVLSPADVSAGTIDADLQTAAQVVEMLLIKDHSRMKHEATTPYDSTHEQQHRLLPISHPEDWAAASQEFRDGDYLKGDDG
;
A
#
# COMPACT_ATOMS: atom_id res chain seq x y z
N MET A 1 3.49 14.32 -17.74
CA MET A 1 4.45 14.43 -16.62
C MET A 1 5.79 13.87 -17.08
N HIS A 2 6.93 14.51 -16.76
CA HIS A 2 8.25 13.95 -17.12
C HIS A 2 8.67 12.83 -16.15
N PRO A 3 9.45 11.82 -16.60
CA PRO A 3 9.88 10.69 -15.77
C PRO A 3 10.57 11.09 -14.47
N LYS A 4 11.41 12.14 -14.49
CA LYS A 4 12.07 12.68 -13.29
C LYS A 4 11.07 13.22 -12.26
N THR A 5 10.04 13.93 -12.70
CA THR A 5 8.97 14.44 -11.83
C THR A 5 8.12 13.29 -11.30
N ALA A 6 7.81 12.32 -12.16
CA ALA A 6 7.08 11.12 -11.78
C ALA A 6 7.83 10.30 -10.71
N ARG A 7 9.16 10.13 -10.84
CA ARG A 7 9.98 9.42 -9.86
C ARG A 7 9.94 10.12 -8.49
N ARG A 8 10.12 11.44 -8.48
CA ARG A 8 10.02 12.23 -7.24
C ARG A 8 8.65 12.11 -6.58
N LEU A 9 7.58 12.18 -7.37
CA LEU A 9 6.22 12.02 -6.86
C LEU A 9 6.01 10.60 -6.32
N TRP A 10 6.43 9.58 -7.05
CA TRP A 10 6.33 8.19 -6.62
C TRP A 10 7.07 7.95 -5.30
N LYS A 11 8.32 8.40 -5.16
CA LYS A 11 9.07 8.29 -3.89
C LYS A 11 8.36 9.02 -2.74
N ALA A 12 7.79 10.20 -2.99
CA ALA A 12 7.03 10.92 -1.96
C ALA A 12 5.74 10.19 -1.54
N LEU A 13 5.06 9.51 -2.47
CA LEU A 13 3.90 8.67 -2.16
C LEU A 13 4.31 7.45 -1.31
N MET A 14 5.40 6.78 -1.67
CA MET A 14 5.92 5.62 -0.92
C MET A 14 6.42 6.00 0.47
N ASP A 15 7.08 7.15 0.59
CA ASP A 15 7.51 7.68 1.88
C ASP A 15 6.32 8.03 2.77
N ASN A 16 5.30 8.70 2.21
CA ASN A 16 4.07 9.01 2.95
C ASN A 16 3.30 7.74 3.34
N ALA A 17 3.17 6.76 2.44
CA ALA A 17 2.48 5.50 2.73
C ALA A 17 3.15 4.73 3.88
N SER A 18 4.48 4.59 3.83
CA SER A 18 5.23 3.92 4.90
C SER A 18 5.24 4.71 6.22
N GLY A 19 5.27 6.04 6.17
CA GLY A 19 5.09 6.89 7.35
C GLY A 19 3.72 6.73 8.00
N LEU A 20 2.66 6.73 7.20
CA LEU A 20 1.28 6.50 7.68
C LEU A 20 1.11 5.13 8.34
N ILE A 21 1.77 4.08 7.82
CA ILE A 21 1.79 2.74 8.43
C ILE A 21 2.52 2.76 9.78
N ALA A 22 3.68 3.40 9.87
CA ALA A 22 4.41 3.54 11.13
C ALA A 22 3.59 4.30 12.19
N ASP A 23 2.94 5.40 11.80
CA ASP A 23 2.07 6.18 12.67
C ASP A 23 0.82 5.37 13.10
N ALA A 24 0.23 4.60 12.17
CA ALA A 24 -0.88 3.70 12.47
C ALA A 24 -0.49 2.66 13.53
N HIS A 25 0.71 2.08 13.40
CA HIS A 25 1.25 1.13 14.37
C HIS A 25 1.42 1.75 15.76
N ALA A 26 2.04 2.93 15.85
CA ALA A 26 2.19 3.64 17.12
C ALA A 26 0.84 3.99 17.78
N LEU A 27 -0.21 4.25 16.98
CA LEU A 27 -1.57 4.48 17.49
C LEU A 27 -2.26 3.19 17.92
N LEU A 28 -2.00 2.08 17.23
CA LEU A 28 -2.49 0.75 17.58
C LEU A 28 -1.97 0.33 18.96
N GLU A 29 -0.67 0.49 19.22
CA GLU A 29 -0.05 0.19 20.52
C GLU A 29 -0.66 0.99 21.68
N ARG A 30 -1.19 2.18 21.38
CA ARG A 30 -1.85 3.07 22.34
C ARG A 30 -3.35 2.82 22.47
N GLY A 31 -3.89 1.82 21.78
CA GLY A 31 -5.32 1.50 21.78
C GLY A 31 -6.21 2.48 21.00
N SER A 32 -5.63 3.35 20.17
CA SER A 32 -6.38 4.30 19.34
C SER A 32 -6.81 3.66 18.02
N TYR A 33 -7.61 2.59 18.09
CA TYR A 33 -7.94 1.70 16.98
C TYR A 33 -8.60 2.41 15.78
N GLY A 34 -9.54 3.33 16.03
CA GLY A 34 -10.19 4.08 14.95
C GLY A 34 -9.17 4.85 14.10
N ARG A 35 -8.28 5.61 14.74
CA ARG A 35 -7.26 6.38 14.03
C ARG A 35 -6.24 5.48 13.32
N ALA A 36 -5.81 4.40 13.96
CA ALA A 36 -4.90 3.42 13.34
C ALA A 36 -5.51 2.86 12.04
N ARG A 37 -6.80 2.49 12.06
CA ARG A 37 -7.54 2.04 10.87
C ARG A 37 -7.61 3.10 9.80
N SER A 38 -7.93 4.34 10.15
CA SER A 38 -7.98 5.43 9.17
C SER A 38 -6.62 5.72 8.51
N LEU A 39 -5.53 5.69 9.28
CA LEU A 39 -4.18 5.87 8.73
C LEU A 39 -3.76 4.70 7.83
N THR A 40 -4.13 3.47 8.19
CA THR A 40 -3.92 2.28 7.36
C THR A 40 -4.62 2.43 6.00
N VAL A 41 -5.89 2.86 6.00
CA VAL A 41 -6.64 3.13 4.75
C VAL A 41 -5.98 4.23 3.94
N LEU A 42 -5.54 5.32 4.57
CA LEU A 42 -4.84 6.41 3.87
C LEU A 42 -3.54 5.93 3.23
N ALA A 43 -2.76 5.09 3.92
CA ALA A 43 -1.54 4.50 3.35
C ALA A 43 -1.84 3.70 2.07
N GLN A 44 -2.91 2.89 2.08
CA GLN A 44 -3.34 2.13 0.91
C GLN A 44 -3.87 3.05 -0.22
N GLU A 45 -4.50 4.19 0.10
CA GLU A 45 -4.85 5.18 -0.91
C GLU A 45 -3.61 5.85 -1.54
N GLU A 46 -2.55 6.09 -0.78
CA GLU A 46 -1.28 6.63 -1.30
C GLU A 46 -0.58 5.60 -2.20
N LEU A 47 -0.53 4.34 -1.77
CA LEU A 47 -0.06 3.21 -2.57
C LEU A 47 -0.84 3.08 -3.89
N GLY A 48 -2.17 3.23 -3.86
CA GLY A 48 -3.00 3.19 -5.06
C GLY A 48 -2.59 4.22 -6.12
N LYS A 49 -2.24 5.45 -5.70
CA LYS A 49 -1.66 6.45 -6.63
C LYS A 49 -0.27 6.06 -7.09
N ALA A 50 0.56 5.53 -6.19
CA ALA A 50 1.92 5.12 -6.50
C ALA A 50 1.92 4.05 -7.59
N LEU A 51 1.00 3.08 -7.53
CA LEU A 51 0.81 2.05 -8.55
C LEU A 51 0.53 2.64 -9.94
N TRP A 52 -0.37 3.63 -10.06
CA TRP A 52 -0.66 4.25 -11.37
C TRP A 52 0.57 4.94 -11.98
N ILE A 53 1.38 5.58 -11.14
CA ILE A 53 2.62 6.22 -11.60
C ILE A 53 3.64 5.15 -12.00
N TYR A 54 3.78 4.11 -11.19
CA TYR A 54 4.71 3.01 -11.41
C TYR A 54 4.40 2.29 -12.74
N GLU A 55 3.15 1.88 -12.94
CA GLU A 55 2.66 1.25 -14.18
C GLU A 55 2.96 2.10 -15.43
N THR A 56 2.92 3.43 -15.32
CA THR A 56 3.16 4.33 -16.45
C THR A 56 4.65 4.54 -16.72
N PHE A 57 5.49 4.58 -15.68
CA PHE A 57 6.86 5.08 -15.79
C PHE A 57 7.96 4.05 -15.52
N GLU A 58 7.66 2.83 -15.07
CA GLU A 58 8.69 1.83 -14.74
C GLU A 58 9.70 1.62 -15.88
N GLN A 59 9.22 1.48 -17.11
CA GLN A 59 10.08 1.30 -18.29
C GLN A 59 10.93 2.55 -18.59
N ALA A 60 10.35 3.74 -18.46
CA ALA A 60 11.05 5.00 -18.67
C ALA A 60 12.16 5.20 -17.63
N TRP A 61 11.90 4.83 -16.37
CA TRP A 61 12.90 4.88 -15.31
C TRP A 61 14.02 3.84 -15.53
N SER A 62 13.71 2.65 -16.05
CA SER A 62 14.71 1.63 -16.34
C SER A 62 15.62 1.98 -17.52
N THR A 63 15.11 2.72 -18.51
CA THR A 63 15.84 3.06 -19.75
C THR A 63 16.46 4.45 -19.73
N GLY A 64 16.09 5.31 -18.78
CA GLY A 64 16.53 6.71 -18.76
C GLY A 64 15.79 7.60 -19.77
N ALA A 65 14.65 7.13 -20.30
CA ALA A 65 13.79 7.93 -21.16
C ALA A 65 13.38 9.24 -20.47
N SER A 66 13.14 10.28 -21.27
CA SER A 66 12.90 11.65 -20.77
C SER A 66 11.54 12.21 -21.22
N GLU A 67 10.90 11.54 -22.16
CA GLU A 67 9.65 11.89 -22.79
C GLU A 67 8.54 11.96 -21.74
N ALA A 68 7.75 13.02 -21.80
CA ALA A 68 6.61 13.17 -20.91
C ALA A 68 5.52 12.16 -21.27
N GLN A 69 4.94 11.54 -20.25
CA GLN A 69 3.80 10.63 -20.39
C GLN A 69 2.62 11.12 -19.56
N GLU A 70 1.40 10.78 -19.99
CA GLU A 70 0.19 11.06 -19.25
C GLU A 70 -0.14 9.89 -18.31
N VAL A 71 -0.45 10.21 -17.05
CA VAL A 71 -1.02 9.23 -16.11
C VAL A 71 -2.52 9.51 -16.04
N ALA A 72 -3.28 9.00 -17.01
CA ALA A 72 -4.70 9.33 -17.18
C ALA A 72 -5.50 9.12 -15.87
N ARG A 73 -5.18 8.05 -15.12
CA ARG A 73 -5.83 7.70 -13.85
C ARG A 73 -5.63 8.71 -12.73
N LEU A 74 -4.51 9.44 -12.70
CA LEU A 74 -4.34 10.53 -11.73
C LEU A 74 -5.34 11.67 -11.97
N THR A 75 -5.64 11.97 -13.24
CA THR A 75 -6.60 13.01 -13.62
C THR A 75 -8.03 12.56 -13.38
N SER A 76 -8.40 11.34 -13.81
CA SER A 76 -9.78 10.83 -13.70
C SER A 76 -10.15 10.43 -12.27
N ASP A 77 -9.23 9.77 -11.55
CA ASP A 77 -9.53 9.05 -10.32
C ASP A 77 -8.73 9.53 -9.11
N GLY A 78 -7.78 10.46 -9.27
CA GLY A 78 -6.91 10.93 -8.17
C GLY A 78 -7.66 11.53 -6.97
N ARG A 79 -8.87 12.04 -7.17
CA ARG A 79 -9.75 12.56 -6.10
C ARG A 79 -10.73 11.53 -5.54
N ARG A 80 -10.80 10.33 -6.14
CA ARG A 80 -11.75 9.28 -5.76
C ARG A 80 -11.07 8.31 -4.79
N HIS A 81 -11.17 8.61 -3.50
CA HIS A 81 -10.59 7.84 -2.40
C HIS A 81 -10.79 6.32 -2.52
N ALA A 82 -12.03 5.88 -2.69
CA ALA A 82 -12.36 4.47 -2.85
C ALA A 82 -11.67 3.81 -4.05
N VAL A 83 -11.46 4.54 -5.16
CA VAL A 83 -10.79 4.00 -6.36
C VAL A 83 -9.29 3.85 -6.14
N LYS A 84 -8.66 4.78 -5.42
CA LYS A 84 -7.25 4.65 -5.02
C LYS A 84 -7.07 3.42 -4.12
N TYR A 85 -7.91 3.27 -3.10
CA TYR A 85 -7.89 2.12 -2.22
C TYR A 85 -8.09 0.81 -2.99
N MET A 86 -9.09 0.77 -3.87
CA MET A 86 -9.39 -0.39 -4.72
C MET A 86 -8.16 -0.84 -5.53
N GLN A 87 -7.35 0.10 -6.03
CA GLN A 87 -6.11 -0.23 -6.73
C GLN A 87 -5.13 -0.99 -5.82
N ALA A 88 -4.89 -0.49 -4.61
CA ALA A 88 -4.00 -1.14 -3.65
C ALA A 88 -4.55 -2.50 -3.18
N PHE A 89 -5.87 -2.59 -3.00
CA PHE A 89 -6.54 -3.84 -2.63
C PHE A 89 -6.34 -4.93 -3.69
N VAL A 90 -6.59 -4.61 -4.97
CA VAL A 90 -6.38 -5.56 -6.08
C VAL A 90 -4.90 -5.96 -6.17
N PHE A 91 -3.99 -5.00 -6.07
CA PHE A 91 -2.55 -5.30 -6.07
C PHE A 91 -2.16 -6.23 -4.91
N GLY A 92 -2.72 -6.02 -3.71
CA GLY A 92 -2.49 -6.87 -2.55
C GLY A 92 -3.01 -8.32 -2.68
N GLN A 93 -3.87 -8.61 -3.66
CA GLN A 93 -4.29 -10.00 -3.93
C GLN A 93 -3.13 -10.87 -4.45
N GLU A 94 -2.07 -10.26 -4.98
CA GLU A 94 -0.86 -10.96 -5.41
C GLU A 94 0.10 -11.29 -4.25
N LEU A 95 -0.17 -10.79 -3.04
CA LEU A 95 0.77 -10.84 -1.92
C LEU A 95 1.22 -12.26 -1.56
N ALA A 96 0.29 -13.21 -1.48
CA ALA A 96 0.62 -14.59 -1.13
C ALA A 96 1.55 -15.22 -2.19
N ALA A 97 1.18 -15.09 -3.47
CA ALA A 97 1.98 -15.60 -4.59
C ALA A 97 3.35 -14.91 -4.69
N PHE A 98 3.42 -13.61 -4.36
CA PHE A 98 4.67 -12.86 -4.29
C PHE A 98 5.64 -13.45 -3.25
N TRP A 99 5.12 -13.91 -2.12
CA TRP A 99 5.90 -14.59 -1.08
C TRP A 99 6.01 -16.12 -1.29
N GLY A 100 5.64 -16.62 -2.46
CA GLY A 100 5.79 -18.03 -2.83
C GLY A 100 4.66 -18.95 -2.35
N ASP A 101 3.62 -18.40 -1.73
CA ASP A 101 2.38 -19.13 -1.41
C ASP A 101 1.42 -19.08 -2.61
N TYR A 102 1.61 -20.02 -3.53
CA TYR A 102 0.74 -20.19 -4.69
C TYR A 102 -0.55 -20.95 -4.37
N GLU A 103 -0.69 -21.56 -3.18
CA GLU A 103 -1.91 -22.29 -2.79
C GLU A 103 -3.06 -21.32 -2.48
N ALA A 104 -2.73 -20.11 -2.03
CA ALA A 104 -3.67 -19.03 -1.82
C ALA A 104 -4.17 -18.36 -3.12
N TYR A 105 -3.64 -18.73 -4.30
CA TYR A 105 -4.06 -18.13 -5.56
C TYR A 105 -5.44 -18.65 -6.00
N GLU A 106 -6.44 -17.77 -5.96
CA GLU A 106 -7.80 -18.13 -6.36
C GLU A 106 -7.94 -18.20 -7.88
N LEU A 107 -8.10 -19.41 -8.41
CA LEU A 107 -8.49 -19.64 -9.81
C LEU A 107 -10.02 -19.64 -9.95
N PRO A 108 -10.55 -19.33 -11.15
CA PRO A 108 -11.97 -19.53 -11.41
C PRO A 108 -12.34 -21.01 -11.26
N GLU A 109 -13.51 -21.28 -10.68
CA GLU A 109 -14.05 -22.65 -10.55
C GLU A 109 -14.28 -23.29 -11.94
N ASP A 110 -14.64 -22.47 -12.93
CA ASP A 110 -14.76 -22.85 -14.34
C ASP A 110 -13.65 -22.17 -15.17
N PRO A 111 -12.75 -22.92 -15.82
CA PRO A 111 -11.68 -22.36 -16.64
C PRO A 111 -12.17 -21.84 -18.00
N SER A 112 -13.46 -21.93 -18.33
CA SER A 112 -14.03 -21.38 -19.55
C SER A 112 -13.92 -19.85 -19.60
N GLN A 113 -14.10 -19.27 -20.80
CA GLN A 113 -14.15 -17.82 -20.96
C GLN A 113 -15.25 -17.17 -20.10
N GLU A 114 -16.39 -17.86 -19.92
CA GLU A 114 -17.49 -17.39 -19.07
C GLU A 114 -17.10 -17.43 -17.59
N GLY A 115 -16.44 -18.51 -17.15
CA GLY A 115 -15.93 -18.64 -15.78
C GLY A 115 -14.89 -17.59 -15.42
N TRP A 116 -13.96 -17.28 -16.34
CA TRP A 116 -13.02 -16.16 -16.20
C TRP A 116 -13.73 -14.81 -16.13
N THR A 117 -14.74 -14.59 -16.98
CA THR A 117 -15.53 -13.35 -16.98
C THR A 117 -16.25 -13.17 -15.64
N ALA A 118 -16.87 -14.22 -15.11
CA ALA A 118 -17.54 -14.22 -13.82
C ALA A 118 -16.56 -13.99 -12.66
N HIS A 119 -15.39 -14.62 -12.70
CA HIS A 119 -14.33 -14.44 -11.71
C HIS A 119 -13.85 -12.98 -11.66
N PHE A 120 -13.52 -12.37 -12.80
CA PHE A 120 -13.11 -10.97 -12.84
C PHE A 120 -14.24 -10.02 -12.40
N ALA A 121 -15.50 -10.32 -12.74
CA ALA A 121 -16.64 -9.54 -12.27
C ALA A 121 -16.79 -9.61 -10.74
N LYS A 122 -16.64 -10.80 -10.14
CA LYS A 122 -16.64 -11.00 -8.68
C LYS A 122 -15.51 -10.20 -8.03
N LYS A 123 -14.26 -10.34 -8.50
CA LYS A 123 -13.10 -9.61 -7.98
C LYS A 123 -13.28 -8.10 -8.04
N LYS A 124 -13.84 -7.60 -9.14
CA LYS A 124 -14.20 -6.17 -9.27
C LYS A 124 -15.23 -5.75 -8.23
N SER A 125 -16.30 -6.54 -8.03
CA SER A 125 -17.33 -6.23 -7.04
C SER A 125 -16.80 -6.23 -5.61
N GLU A 126 -15.93 -7.18 -5.27
CA GLU A 126 -15.24 -7.25 -3.98
C GLU A 126 -14.38 -6.01 -3.74
N ALA A 127 -13.59 -5.61 -4.74
CA ALA A 127 -12.73 -4.44 -4.64
C ALA A 127 -13.54 -3.13 -4.50
N GLU A 128 -14.69 -3.01 -5.19
CA GLU A 128 -15.61 -1.88 -5.02
C GLU A 128 -16.24 -1.85 -3.62
N ALA A 129 -16.62 -3.01 -3.08
CA ALA A 129 -17.14 -3.12 -1.71
C ALA A 129 -16.07 -2.76 -0.67
N ALA A 130 -14.85 -3.26 -0.84
CA ALA A 130 -13.71 -2.94 0.01
C ALA A 130 -13.40 -1.44 0.00
N GLY A 131 -13.38 -0.79 -1.18
CA GLY A 131 -13.17 0.65 -1.29
C GLY A 131 -14.25 1.49 -0.58
N LYS A 132 -15.52 1.08 -0.64
CA LYS A 132 -16.61 1.75 0.10
C LYS A 132 -16.45 1.58 1.61
N LYS A 133 -16.18 0.35 2.06
CA LYS A 133 -15.95 0.02 3.46
C LYS A 133 -14.77 0.83 4.02
N ALA A 134 -13.63 0.81 3.34
CA ALA A 134 -12.43 1.54 3.73
C ALA A 134 -12.68 3.05 3.84
N ASN A 135 -13.43 3.64 2.91
CA ASN A 135 -13.79 5.05 3.02
C ASN A 135 -14.65 5.34 4.25
N SER A 136 -15.59 4.44 4.59
CA SER A 136 -16.38 4.56 5.82
C SER A 136 -15.48 4.46 7.07
N GLU A 137 -14.62 3.44 7.13
CA GLU A 137 -13.71 3.22 8.26
C GLU A 137 -12.76 4.40 8.48
N LYS A 138 -12.24 4.96 7.38
CA LYS A 138 -11.43 6.18 7.42
C LYS A 138 -12.17 7.34 8.08
N MET A 139 -13.45 7.53 7.75
CA MET A 139 -14.25 8.60 8.35
C MET A 139 -14.50 8.35 9.84
N THR A 140 -14.86 7.11 10.21
CA THR A 140 -15.13 6.74 11.61
C THR A 140 -13.93 6.95 12.53
N GLY A 141 -12.70 6.79 12.04
CA GLY A 141 -11.51 6.99 12.87
C GLY A 141 -11.03 8.44 13.04
N PHE A 142 -11.64 9.41 12.35
CA PHE A 142 -11.25 10.83 12.49
C PHE A 142 -12.39 11.77 12.91
N TYR A 143 -13.63 11.41 12.62
CA TYR A 143 -14.77 12.29 12.86
C TYR A 143 -15.66 11.76 13.98
N VAL A 144 -16.17 12.69 14.78
CA VAL A 144 -17.30 12.44 15.68
C VAL A 144 -18.57 12.64 14.87
N ASP A 145 -19.52 11.72 14.99
CA ASP A 145 -20.79 11.74 14.25
C ASP A 145 -21.97 11.42 15.17
N LEU A 146 -23.20 11.53 14.66
CA LEU A 146 -24.43 11.15 15.35
C LEU A 146 -25.12 10.03 14.57
N GLU A 147 -25.51 8.97 15.27
CA GLU A 147 -26.26 7.87 14.67
C GLU A 147 -27.71 8.28 14.35
N GLY A 148 -27.91 8.94 13.21
CA GLY A 148 -29.24 9.42 12.80
C GLY A 148 -29.82 10.49 13.73
N GLU A 149 -31.11 10.80 13.56
CA GLU A 149 -31.76 11.85 14.34
C GLU A 149 -32.03 11.37 15.78
N GLY A 150 -31.30 11.94 16.75
CA GLY A 150 -31.45 11.62 18.18
C GLY A 150 -30.75 10.34 18.64
N GLY A 151 -29.90 9.72 17.81
CA GLY A 151 -29.16 8.51 18.22
C GLY A 151 -27.87 8.78 19.00
N ALA A 152 -27.04 7.76 19.11
CA ALA A 152 -25.80 7.80 19.89
C ALA A 152 -24.73 8.67 19.22
N VAL A 153 -23.91 9.34 20.04
CA VAL A 153 -22.69 10.02 19.55
C VAL A 153 -21.65 8.95 19.25
N LEU A 154 -21.15 8.93 18.02
CA LEU A 154 -20.09 8.04 17.56
C LEU A 154 -18.75 8.78 17.65
N SER A 155 -17.78 8.23 18.40
CA SER A 155 -16.44 8.78 18.48
C SER A 155 -15.39 7.81 17.92
N PRO A 156 -14.27 8.31 17.36
CA PRO A 156 -13.11 7.48 17.05
C PRO A 156 -12.58 6.66 18.24
N ALA A 157 -12.86 7.11 19.47
CA ALA A 157 -12.49 6.42 20.71
C ALA A 157 -13.36 5.18 20.98
N ASP A 158 -14.55 5.09 20.39
CA ASP A 158 -15.50 3.98 20.60
C ASP A 158 -15.28 2.84 19.60
N VAL A 159 -14.37 3.03 18.64
CA VAL A 159 -14.02 2.02 17.64
C VAL A 159 -13.28 0.88 18.31
N SER A 160 -13.83 -0.34 18.20
CA SER A 160 -13.16 -1.55 18.68
C SER A 160 -11.95 -1.94 17.81
N ALA A 161 -11.02 -2.68 18.42
CA ALA A 161 -9.82 -3.17 17.74
C ALA A 161 -10.14 -3.95 16.46
N GLY A 162 -11.09 -4.89 16.52
CA GLY A 162 -11.44 -5.73 15.38
C GLY A 162 -10.22 -6.43 14.79
N THR A 163 -10.03 -6.32 13.48
CA THR A 163 -8.94 -6.94 12.70
C THR A 163 -7.77 -6.00 12.43
N ILE A 164 -7.72 -4.82 13.05
CA ILE A 164 -6.77 -3.76 12.65
C ILE A 164 -5.30 -4.19 12.69
N ASP A 165 -4.92 -5.07 13.61
CA ASP A 165 -3.55 -5.58 13.70
C ASP A 165 -3.14 -6.32 12.40
N ALA A 166 -3.94 -7.29 11.98
CA ALA A 166 -3.75 -8.04 10.74
C ALA A 166 -3.92 -7.17 9.49
N ASP A 167 -4.88 -6.25 9.49
CA ASP A 167 -5.12 -5.33 8.37
C ASP A 167 -3.91 -4.39 8.17
N LEU A 168 -3.32 -3.90 9.27
CA LEU A 168 -2.14 -3.05 9.26
C LEU A 168 -0.90 -3.81 8.79
N GLN A 169 -0.68 -5.03 9.30
CA GLN A 169 0.41 -5.89 8.84
C GLN A 169 0.30 -6.17 7.34
N THR A 170 -0.90 -6.52 6.87
CA THR A 170 -1.16 -6.75 5.44
C THR A 170 -0.86 -5.48 4.64
N ALA A 171 -1.31 -4.31 5.08
CA ALA A 171 -1.02 -3.05 4.40
C ALA A 171 0.49 -2.76 4.33
N ALA A 172 1.24 -3.03 5.41
CA ALA A 172 2.70 -2.92 5.43
C ALA A 172 3.36 -3.82 4.39
N GLN A 173 2.96 -5.10 4.35
CA GLN A 173 3.49 -6.07 3.40
C GLN A 173 3.19 -5.71 1.95
N VAL A 174 2.00 -5.17 1.64
CA VAL A 174 1.65 -4.76 0.27
C VAL A 174 2.42 -3.51 -0.16
N VAL A 175 2.67 -2.54 0.73
CA VAL A 175 3.55 -1.39 0.41
C VAL A 175 4.98 -1.87 0.19
N GLU A 176 5.47 -2.77 1.04
CA GLU A 176 6.78 -3.40 0.88
C GLU A 176 6.91 -4.18 -0.43
N MET A 177 5.88 -4.91 -0.85
CA MET A 177 5.87 -5.63 -2.12
C MET A 177 6.19 -4.72 -3.32
N LEU A 178 5.64 -3.49 -3.36
CA LEU A 178 5.96 -2.53 -4.41
C LEU A 178 7.40 -1.98 -4.30
N LEU A 179 7.90 -1.78 -3.08
CA LEU A 179 9.30 -1.38 -2.86
C LEU A 179 10.27 -2.47 -3.32
N ILE A 180 10.01 -3.74 -2.99
CA ILE A 180 10.82 -4.87 -3.45
C ILE A 180 10.75 -4.98 -4.97
N LYS A 181 9.56 -4.83 -5.59
CA LYS A 181 9.42 -4.81 -7.04
C LYS A 181 10.30 -3.72 -7.68
N ASP A 182 10.33 -2.51 -7.12
CA ASP A 182 11.20 -1.42 -7.60
C ASP A 182 12.69 -1.72 -7.40
N HIS A 183 13.08 -2.28 -6.26
CA HIS A 183 14.44 -2.70 -6.00
C HIS A 183 14.91 -3.78 -7.00
N SER A 184 14.06 -4.77 -7.28
CA SER A 184 14.32 -5.82 -8.27
C SER A 184 14.48 -5.25 -9.67
N ARG A 185 13.57 -4.36 -10.10
CA ARG A 185 13.67 -3.63 -11.38
C ARG A 185 15.01 -2.90 -11.48
N MET A 186 15.40 -2.14 -10.46
CA MET A 186 16.66 -1.38 -10.47
C MET A 186 17.90 -2.28 -10.51
N LYS A 187 17.88 -3.44 -9.85
CA LYS A 187 19.03 -4.36 -9.80
C LYS A 187 19.19 -5.20 -11.07
N HIS A 188 18.08 -5.61 -11.68
CA HIS A 188 18.10 -6.66 -12.71
C HIS A 188 17.76 -6.17 -14.10
N GLU A 189 17.03 -5.05 -14.22
CA GLU A 189 16.47 -4.60 -15.50
C GLU A 189 16.92 -3.19 -15.89
N ALA A 190 17.19 -2.32 -14.91
CA ALA A 190 17.51 -0.93 -15.17
C ALA A 190 18.95 -0.74 -15.69
N THR A 191 19.09 0.14 -16.67
CA THR A 191 20.38 0.67 -17.16
C THR A 191 20.73 2.01 -16.53
N THR A 192 19.83 2.54 -15.70
CA THR A 192 20.00 3.80 -14.95
C THR A 192 20.66 3.55 -13.58
N PRO A 193 21.28 4.58 -12.98
CA PRO A 193 21.85 4.45 -11.64
C PRO A 193 20.80 4.04 -10.59
N TYR A 194 21.25 3.31 -9.57
CA TYR A 194 20.40 2.87 -8.48
C TYR A 194 19.86 4.06 -7.67
N ASP A 195 18.54 4.17 -7.56
CA ASP A 195 17.84 5.24 -6.83
C ASP A 195 17.06 4.61 -5.66
N SER A 196 17.77 4.39 -4.57
CA SER A 196 17.33 3.61 -3.41
C SER A 196 16.01 4.11 -2.77
N THR A 197 15.25 3.14 -2.26
CA THR A 197 14.10 3.28 -1.35
C THR A 197 14.25 2.45 -0.07
N HIS A 198 15.49 2.13 0.31
CA HIS A 198 15.73 1.25 1.46
C HIS A 198 15.24 1.82 2.80
N GLU A 199 15.24 3.15 2.98
CA GLU A 199 14.70 3.77 4.19
C GLU A 199 13.20 3.50 4.35
N GLN A 200 12.44 3.58 3.26
CA GLN A 200 11.00 3.28 3.27
C GLN A 200 10.75 1.80 3.59
N GLN A 201 11.55 0.90 3.02
CA GLN A 201 11.42 -0.53 3.29
C GLN A 201 11.79 -0.85 4.75
N HIS A 202 12.92 -0.34 5.24
CA HIS A 202 13.39 -0.56 6.62
C HIS A 202 12.35 -0.12 7.66
N ARG A 203 11.68 1.01 7.41
CA ARG A 203 10.58 1.52 8.25
C ARG A 203 9.42 0.52 8.40
N LEU A 204 9.17 -0.30 7.39
CA LEU A 204 8.04 -1.25 7.37
C LEU A 204 8.36 -2.58 8.02
N LEU A 205 9.62 -3.03 8.01
CA LEU A 205 10.05 -4.34 8.51
C LEU A 205 9.51 -4.73 9.91
N PRO A 206 9.51 -3.86 10.95
CA PRO A 206 8.92 -4.22 12.24
C PRO A 206 7.43 -4.55 12.20
N ILE A 207 6.71 -4.10 11.18
CA ILE A 207 5.26 -4.23 11.02
C ILE A 207 4.93 -5.32 10.01
N SER A 208 5.66 -5.40 8.88
CA SER A 208 5.43 -6.42 7.86
C SER A 208 5.92 -7.80 8.27
N HIS A 209 7.04 -7.86 9.01
CA HIS A 209 7.72 -9.09 9.41
C HIS A 209 8.10 -9.06 10.90
N PRO A 210 7.13 -9.00 11.83
CA PRO A 210 7.40 -8.78 13.26
C PRO A 210 8.25 -9.89 13.89
N GLU A 211 8.08 -11.15 13.47
CA GLU A 211 8.87 -12.29 13.98
C GLU A 211 10.32 -12.22 13.50
N ASP A 212 10.55 -11.99 12.21
CA ASP A 212 11.90 -11.84 11.64
C ASP A 212 12.60 -10.60 12.23
N TRP A 213 11.86 -9.50 12.38
CA TRP A 213 12.35 -8.30 13.03
C TRP A 213 12.79 -8.59 14.46
N ALA A 214 12.00 -9.34 15.24
CA ALA A 214 12.32 -9.75 16.61
C ALA A 214 13.53 -10.71 16.71
N ALA A 215 13.86 -11.41 15.62
CA ALA A 215 15.06 -12.25 15.51
C ALA A 215 16.30 -11.51 14.97
N ALA A 216 16.12 -10.36 14.30
CA ALA A 216 17.21 -9.61 13.67
C ALA A 216 18.25 -9.07 14.67
N SER A 217 19.49 -8.89 14.21
CA SER A 217 20.56 -8.28 15.02
C SER A 217 20.26 -6.81 15.33
N GLN A 218 20.81 -6.31 16.44
CA GLN A 218 20.63 -4.90 16.81
C GLN A 218 21.21 -3.96 15.74
N GLU A 219 22.37 -4.29 15.17
CA GLU A 219 23.01 -3.56 14.06
C GLU A 219 22.08 -3.43 12.84
N PHE A 220 21.36 -4.50 12.49
CA PHE A 220 20.38 -4.45 11.41
C PHE A 220 19.21 -3.52 11.76
N ARG A 221 18.66 -3.64 12.97
CA ARG A 221 17.54 -2.80 13.43
C ARG A 221 17.90 -1.32 13.47
N ASP A 222 19.13 -1.00 13.87
CA ASP A 222 19.66 0.37 13.91
C ASP A 222 19.87 0.97 12.51
N GLY A 223 19.75 0.15 11.45
CA GLY A 223 19.85 0.58 10.06
C GLY A 223 21.27 0.94 9.64
N ASP A 224 22.29 0.42 10.32
CA ASP A 224 23.70 0.79 10.06
C ASP A 224 24.16 0.40 8.65
N TYR A 225 23.54 -0.61 8.04
CA TYR A 225 23.80 -1.01 6.65
C TYR A 225 23.30 0.02 5.60
N LEU A 226 22.45 0.97 6.00
CA LEU A 226 22.03 2.08 5.13
C LEU A 226 23.09 3.18 5.03
N LYS A 227 24.09 3.17 5.92
CA LYS A 227 25.10 4.22 6.06
C LYS A 227 26.39 4.00 5.25
N GLY A 228 26.53 2.91 4.49
CA GLY A 228 27.69 2.65 3.61
C GLY A 228 27.31 2.81 2.12
N ASP A 229 28.06 3.46 1.22
CA ASP A 229 29.35 4.17 1.26
C ASP A 229 29.17 5.53 0.54
N ASP A 230 29.32 6.65 1.24
CA ASP A 230 29.71 7.95 0.64
C ASP A 230 31.24 7.97 0.47
N GLY A 231 31.79 6.93 -0.19
CA GLY A 231 33.22 6.74 -0.46
C GLY A 231 33.59 6.93 -1.92
#